data_AF-A0A7Y5F352-F1
#
_entry.id   AF-A0A7Y5F352-F1
#
_cell.length_a   1.000
_cell.length_b   1.000
_cell.length_c   1.000
_cell.angle_alpha   90.00
_cell.angle_beta   90.00
_cell.angle_gamma   90.00
#
_symmetry.space_group_name_H-M   'P 1'
#
loop_
_entity.id
_entity.type
_entity.pdbx_description
1 polymer ?
#
loop_
_entity_poly.entity_id
_entity_poly.type
_entity_poly.pdbx_seq_one_letter_code
_entity_poly.pdbx_strand_id
1 'polypeptide(L)'
;MRWLDAVLALGCWGLWAFLPKLATRHLPDAYSAVLYQYVGSFICVLGYGAARGSLTPRYDGKGVAYAALAGVAATAGMAFYYRAAAKSPISTVAVTTALYPIVSVALAVAFFGERLTPRQWLGAGLALVAVALLAPAS
;
A
#
# COMPACT_ATOMS: atom_id res chain seq x y z
N MET A 1 10.08 14.77 10.16
CA MET A 1 8.98 14.16 9.40
C MET A 1 8.02 15.27 8.99
N ARG A 2 7.81 15.52 7.69
CA ARG A 2 6.86 16.55 7.24
C ARG A 2 5.48 15.90 7.25
N TRP A 3 4.69 16.17 8.29
CA TRP A 3 3.37 15.57 8.49
C TRP A 3 2.43 15.71 7.28
N LEU A 4 2.62 16.76 6.48
CA LEU A 4 1.92 16.97 5.22
C LEU A 4 2.04 15.79 4.26
N ASP A 5 3.24 15.24 4.08
CA ASP A 5 3.48 14.14 3.13
C ASP A 5 2.73 12.88 3.55
N ALA A 6 2.63 12.62 4.85
CA ALA A 6 1.87 11.49 5.40
C ALA A 6 0.36 11.68 5.22
N VAL A 7 -0.15 12.90 5.37
CA VAL A 7 -1.57 13.23 5.16
C VAL A 7 -1.94 13.11 3.68
N LEU A 8 -1.09 13.61 2.78
CA LEU A 8 -1.29 13.45 1.33
C LEU A 8 -1.27 11.97 0.95
N ALA A 9 -0.31 11.21 1.49
CA ALA A 9 -0.24 9.77 1.27
C ALA A 9 -1.52 9.06 1.75
N LEU A 10 -2.05 9.40 2.94
CA LEU A 10 -3.31 8.86 3.45
C LEU A 10 -4.47 9.12 2.47
N GLY A 11 -4.58 10.34 1.93
CA GLY A 11 -5.58 10.68 0.92
C GLY A 11 -5.44 9.86 -0.36
N CYS A 12 -4.22 9.75 -0.88
CA CYS A 12 -3.93 8.94 -2.07
C CYS A 12 -4.24 7.45 -1.85
N TRP A 13 -3.85 6.89 -0.69
CA TRP A 13 -4.13 5.50 -0.32
C TRP A 13 -5.63 5.24 -0.14
N GLY A 14 -6.36 6.18 0.46
CA GLY A 14 -7.82 6.08 0.60
C GLY A 14 -8.53 6.07 -0.76
N LEU A 15 -8.14 6.99 -1.66
CA LEU A 15 -8.66 7.00 -3.03
C LEU A 15 -8.29 5.71 -3.78
N TRP A 16 -7.03 5.28 -3.65
CA TRP A 16 -6.55 4.04 -4.25
C TRP A 16 -7.30 2.80 -3.74
N ALA A 17 -7.67 2.72 -2.46
CA ALA A 17 -8.40 1.56 -1.93
C ALA A 17 -9.83 1.43 -2.53
N PHE A 18 -10.42 2.54 -2.97
CA PHE A 18 -11.76 2.59 -3.56
C PHE A 18 -11.77 2.28 -5.07
N LEU A 19 -10.83 2.85 -5.83
CA LEU A 19 -10.79 2.75 -7.30
C LEU A 19 -10.77 1.32 -7.87
N PRO A 20 -10.10 0.31 -7.27
CA PRO A 20 -10.11 -1.07 -7.73
C PRO A 20 -11.51 -1.64 -7.91
N LYS A 21 -12.44 -1.34 -6.99
CA LYS A 21 -13.82 -1.83 -7.15
C LYS A 21 -14.48 -1.24 -8.38
N LEU A 22 -14.29 0.05 -8.63
CA LEU A 22 -14.81 0.71 -9.82
C LEU A 22 -14.19 0.10 -11.08
N ALA A 23 -12.87 -0.10 -11.09
CA ALA A 23 -12.17 -0.74 -12.20
C ALA A 23 -12.68 -2.17 -12.48
N THR A 24 -12.88 -3.00 -11.44
CA THR A 24 -13.39 -4.39 -11.58
C THR A 24 -14.83 -4.48 -12.06
N ARG A 25 -15.61 -3.39 -12.03
CA ARG A 25 -16.97 -3.37 -12.61
C ARG A 25 -16.96 -3.22 -14.13
N HIS A 26 -15.89 -2.63 -14.68
CA HIS A 26 -15.75 -2.37 -16.10
C HIS A 26 -14.75 -3.30 -16.79
N LEU A 27 -13.81 -3.86 -16.02
CA LEU A 27 -12.77 -4.77 -16.53
C LEU A 27 -13.10 -6.22 -16.16
N PRO A 28 -13.01 -7.16 -17.12
CA PRO A 28 -13.43 -8.55 -16.93
C PRO A 28 -12.48 -9.35 -16.03
N ASP A 29 -11.23 -8.91 -15.89
CA ASP A 29 -10.20 -9.64 -15.17
C ASP A 29 -9.27 -8.73 -14.36
N ALA A 30 -8.67 -9.29 -13.31
CA ALA A 30 -7.75 -8.57 -12.43
C ALA A 30 -6.43 -8.20 -13.13
N TYR A 31 -6.01 -8.95 -14.15
CA TYR A 31 -4.76 -8.67 -14.86
C TYR A 31 -4.86 -7.33 -15.62
N SER A 32 -5.95 -7.11 -16.36
CA SER A 32 -6.21 -5.85 -17.07
C SER A 32 -6.21 -4.65 -16.12
N ALA A 33 -6.88 -4.78 -14.96
CA ALA A 33 -6.92 -3.71 -13.97
C ALA A 33 -5.52 -3.41 -13.38
N VAL A 34 -4.74 -4.47 -13.13
CA VAL A 34 -3.37 -4.34 -12.64
C VAL A 34 -2.47 -3.65 -13.66
N LEU A 35 -2.56 -4.04 -14.93
CA LEU A 35 -1.80 -3.46 -16.02
C LEU A 35 -2.06 -1.97 -16.17
N TYR A 36 -3.33 -1.54 -16.25
CA TYR A 36 -3.66 -0.13 -16.42
C TYR A 36 -3.26 0.73 -15.22
N GLN A 37 -3.29 0.18 -14.00
CA GLN A 37 -2.74 0.87 -12.85
C GLN A 37 -1.23 1.11 -12.98
N TYR A 38 -0.45 0.14 -13.49
CA TYR A 38 0.98 0.34 -13.73
C TYR A 38 1.26 1.36 -14.83
N VAL A 39 0.42 1.43 -15.87
CA VAL A 39 0.51 2.50 -16.88
C VAL A 39 0.34 3.87 -16.21
N GLY A 40 -0.71 4.04 -15.38
CA GLY A 40 -0.91 5.27 -14.62
C GLY A 40 0.25 5.59 -13.67
N SER A 41 0.74 4.59 -12.95
CA SER A 41 1.88 4.74 -12.03
C SER A 41 3.16 5.15 -12.75
N PHE A 42 3.42 4.57 -13.93
CA PHE A 42 4.57 4.90 -14.75
C PHE A 42 4.51 6.34 -15.27
N ILE A 43 3.34 6.82 -15.70
CA ILE A 43 3.12 8.22 -16.07
C ILE A 43 3.45 9.15 -14.89
N CYS A 44 2.99 8.83 -13.67
CA CYS A 44 3.31 9.60 -12.48
C CYS A 44 4.82 9.61 -12.16
N VAL A 45 5.52 8.49 -12.35
CA VAL A 45 6.98 8.42 -12.16
C VAL A 45 7.72 9.30 -13.17
N LEU A 46 7.31 9.28 -14.44
CA LEU A 46 7.89 10.16 -15.47
C LEU A 46 7.64 11.64 -15.15
N GLY A 47 6.41 11.99 -14.75
CA GLY A 47 6.07 13.35 -14.33
C GLY A 47 6.89 13.81 -13.13
N TYR A 48 7.09 12.94 -12.14
CA TYR A 48 7.94 13.21 -10.98
C TYR A 48 9.41 13.43 -11.37
N GLY A 49 9.96 12.59 -12.25
CA GLY A 49 11.32 12.75 -12.74
C GLY A 49 11.51 14.05 -13.55
N ALA A 50 10.53 14.39 -14.40
CA ALA A 50 10.51 15.64 -15.15
C ALA A 50 10.44 16.86 -14.21
N ALA A 51 9.60 16.83 -13.17
CA ALA A 51 9.49 17.90 -12.18
C ALA A 51 10.77 18.07 -11.34
N ARG A 52 11.53 16.99 -11.16
CA ARG A 52 12.88 17.00 -10.55
C ARG A 52 13.95 17.59 -11.48
N GLY A 53 13.66 17.75 -12.77
CA GLY A 53 14.62 18.16 -13.80
C GLY A 53 15.56 17.05 -14.27
N SER A 54 15.31 15.79 -13.92
CA SER A 54 16.12 14.65 -14.35
C SER A 54 15.34 13.34 -14.32
N LEU A 55 15.38 12.63 -15.45
CA LEU A 55 14.88 11.27 -15.59
C LEU A 55 15.93 10.21 -15.28
N THR A 56 17.19 10.61 -15.02
CA THR A 56 18.25 9.63 -14.76
C THR A 56 18.09 9.05 -13.36
N PRO A 57 17.86 7.73 -13.23
CA PRO A 57 17.79 7.09 -11.93
C PRO A 57 19.19 7.06 -11.29
N ARG A 58 19.25 7.29 -9.98
CA ARG A 58 20.46 7.02 -9.20
C ARG A 58 20.55 5.51 -8.96
N TYR A 59 21.76 4.96 -9.11
CA TYR A 59 21.97 3.53 -9.00
C TYR A 59 22.72 3.17 -7.71
N ASP A 60 22.14 2.23 -6.96
CA ASP A 60 22.77 1.49 -5.86
C ASP A 60 22.27 0.05 -5.92
N GLY A 61 23.16 -0.95 -6.02
CA GLY A 61 22.77 -2.33 -6.32
C GLY A 61 21.82 -2.93 -5.26
N LYS A 62 22.07 -2.65 -3.98
CA LYS A 62 21.21 -3.11 -2.88
C LYS A 62 19.88 -2.37 -2.88
N GLY A 63 19.91 -1.04 -3.04
CA GLY A 63 18.71 -0.22 -3.15
C GLY A 63 17.79 -0.65 -4.29
N VAL A 64 18.35 -0.97 -5.45
CA VAL A 64 17.61 -1.50 -6.60
C VAL A 64 16.98 -2.86 -6.26
N ALA A 65 17.73 -3.77 -5.62
CA ALA A 65 17.21 -5.07 -5.23
C ALA A 65 16.04 -4.94 -4.22
N TYR A 66 16.18 -4.12 -3.18
CA TYR A 66 15.10 -3.89 -2.22
C TYR A 66 13.88 -3.21 -2.85
N ALA A 67 14.08 -2.23 -3.75
CA ALA A 67 12.99 -1.59 -4.48
C ALA A 67 12.28 -2.57 -5.43
N ALA A 68 13.02 -3.46 -6.08
CA ALA A 68 12.45 -4.50 -6.94
C ALA A 68 11.63 -5.50 -6.13
N LEU A 69 12.13 -5.96 -4.98
CA LEU A 69 11.39 -6.84 -4.07
C LEU A 69 10.13 -6.16 -3.53
N ALA A 70 10.20 -4.88 -3.18
CA ALA A 70 9.03 -4.10 -2.79
C ALA A 70 8.01 -4.00 -3.93
N GLY A 71 8.48 -3.82 -5.17
CA GLY A 71 7.64 -3.85 -6.37
C GLY A 71 6.92 -5.18 -6.54
N VAL A 72 7.62 -6.31 -6.43
CA VAL A 72 7.03 -7.66 -6.51
C VAL A 72 5.97 -7.87 -5.42
N ALA A 73 6.28 -7.51 -4.17
CA ALA A 73 5.33 -7.61 -3.07
C ALA A 73 4.09 -6.73 -3.28
N ALA A 74 4.27 -5.50 -3.79
CA ALA A 74 3.19 -4.58 -4.12
C ALA A 74 2.30 -5.15 -5.25
N THR A 75 2.88 -5.67 -6.33
CA THR A 75 2.14 -6.30 -7.43
C THR A 75 1.31 -7.49 -6.95
N ALA A 76 1.92 -8.37 -6.14
CA ALA A 76 1.24 -9.53 -5.60
C ALA A 76 0.09 -9.12 -4.67
N GLY A 77 0.36 -8.19 -3.73
CA GLY A 77 -0.65 -7.65 -2.81
C GLY A 77 -1.82 -7.00 -3.55
N MET A 78 -1.53 -6.25 -4.61
CA MET A 78 -2.53 -5.65 -5.48
C MET A 78 -3.38 -6.69 -6.20
N ALA A 79 -2.79 -7.73 -6.78
CA ALA A 79 -3.55 -8.81 -7.40
C ALA A 79 -4.50 -9.51 -6.41
N PHE A 80 -4.05 -9.74 -5.17
CA PHE A 80 -4.91 -10.26 -4.10
C PHE A 80 -6.00 -9.27 -3.69
N TYR A 81 -5.67 -7.98 -3.58
CA TYR A 81 -6.63 -6.92 -3.27
C TYR A 81 -7.74 -6.87 -4.31
N TYR A 82 -7.41 -6.85 -5.60
CA TYR A 82 -8.38 -6.86 -6.69
C TYR A 82 -9.29 -8.09 -6.67
N ARG A 83 -8.72 -9.28 -6.41
CA ARG A 83 -9.50 -10.52 -6.26
C ARG A 83 -10.46 -10.48 -5.07
N ALA A 84 -10.02 -9.95 -3.93
CA ALA A 84 -10.87 -9.78 -2.75
C ALA A 84 -11.95 -8.72 -3.00
N ALA A 85 -11.58 -7.57 -3.56
CA ALA A 85 -12.50 -6.48 -3.90
C ALA A 85 -13.56 -6.91 -4.92
N ALA A 86 -13.27 -7.85 -5.82
CA ALA A 86 -14.26 -8.40 -6.73
C ALA A 86 -15.38 -9.16 -5.99
N LYS A 87 -15.05 -9.87 -4.91
CA LYS A 87 -15.96 -10.81 -4.22
C LYS A 87 -16.51 -10.30 -2.89
N SER A 88 -15.93 -9.25 -2.33
CA SER A 88 -16.26 -8.74 -0.99
C SER A 88 -16.59 -7.24 -1.01
N PRO A 89 -17.24 -6.72 0.05
CA PRO A 89 -17.38 -5.28 0.25
C PRO A 89 -16.00 -4.59 0.33
N ILE A 90 -15.84 -3.42 -0.30
CA ILE A 90 -14.57 -2.67 -0.23
C ILE A 90 -14.21 -2.35 1.21
N SER A 91 -15.19 -1.98 2.04
CA SER A 91 -14.97 -1.66 3.45
C SER A 91 -14.25 -2.80 4.18
N THR A 92 -14.70 -4.04 3.99
CA THR A 92 -14.04 -5.23 4.56
C THR A 92 -12.61 -5.38 4.07
N VAL A 93 -12.39 -5.30 2.77
CA VAL A 93 -11.06 -5.53 2.16
C VAL A 93 -10.10 -4.43 2.61
N ALA A 94 -10.49 -3.17 2.50
CA ALA A 94 -9.69 -2.01 2.87
C ALA A 94 -9.30 -2.06 4.35
N VAL A 95 -10.27 -2.30 5.24
CA VAL A 95 -10.05 -2.43 6.69
C VAL A 95 -9.10 -3.59 7.01
N THR A 96 -9.33 -4.77 6.42
CA THR A 96 -8.45 -5.93 6.61
C THR A 96 -7.02 -5.63 6.15
N THR A 97 -6.85 -5.00 4.99
CA THR A 97 -5.51 -4.66 4.49
C THR A 97 -4.85 -3.51 5.24
N ALA A 98 -5.62 -2.65 5.91
CA ALA A 98 -5.09 -1.61 6.78
C ALA A 98 -4.37 -2.16 8.02
N LEU A 99 -4.40 -3.48 8.26
CA LEU A 99 -3.59 -4.19 9.25
C LEU A 99 -2.13 -4.40 8.85
N TYR A 100 -1.73 -4.08 7.60
CA TYR A 100 -0.33 -4.22 7.18
C TYR A 100 0.71 -3.54 8.09
N PRO A 101 0.42 -2.43 8.82
CA PRO A 101 1.38 -1.83 9.73
C PRO A 101 1.85 -2.80 10.83
N ILE A 102 1.04 -3.77 11.26
CA ILE A 102 1.49 -4.79 12.21
C ILE A 102 2.64 -5.59 11.61
N VAL A 103 2.47 -6.05 10.36
CA VAL A 103 3.48 -6.85 9.66
C VAL A 103 4.73 -6.00 9.48
N SER A 104 4.58 -4.74 9.09
CA SER A 104 5.71 -3.81 8.95
C SER A 104 6.44 -3.58 10.28
N VAL A 105 5.72 -3.40 11.38
CA VAL A 105 6.29 -3.22 12.71
C VAL A 105 7.00 -4.49 13.19
N ALA A 106 6.39 -5.66 13.00
CA ALA A 106 7.02 -6.94 13.34
C ALA A 106 8.32 -7.17 12.55
N LEU A 107 8.32 -6.86 11.25
CA LEU A 107 9.51 -6.89 10.42
C LEU A 107 10.55 -5.86 10.88
N ALA A 108 10.13 -4.66 11.27
CA ALA A 108 11.06 -3.63 11.73
C ALA A 108 11.76 -4.02 13.04
N VAL A 109 11.01 -4.59 13.98
CA VAL A 109 11.57 -5.16 15.22
C VAL A 109 12.51 -6.32 14.90
N ALA A 110 12.12 -7.22 14.00
CA ALA A 110 12.89 -8.44 13.70
C ALA A 110 14.19 -8.16 12.91
N PHE A 111 14.15 -7.29 11.91
CA PHE A 111 15.27 -7.07 10.99
C PHE A 111 16.11 -5.83 11.29
N PHE A 112 15.49 -4.77 11.85
CA PHE A 112 16.20 -3.53 12.19
C PHE A 112 16.47 -3.39 13.70
N GLY A 113 15.96 -4.31 14.52
CA GLY A 113 16.16 -4.29 15.97
C GLY A 113 15.48 -3.10 16.65
N GLU A 114 14.45 -2.53 16.01
CA GLU A 114 13.74 -1.37 16.56
C GLU A 114 13.12 -1.72 17.92
N ARG A 115 13.41 -0.89 18.93
CA ARG A 115 12.82 -1.02 20.26
C ARG A 115 11.65 -0.06 20.40
N LEU A 116 10.45 -0.61 20.36
CA LEU A 116 9.24 0.16 20.58
C LEU A 116 9.05 0.42 22.07
N THR A 117 8.73 1.67 22.40
CA THR A 117 8.30 2.06 23.74
C THR A 117 6.95 1.42 24.08
N PRO A 118 6.61 1.25 25.38
CA PRO A 118 5.30 0.75 25.78
C PRO A 118 4.12 1.55 25.20
N ARG A 119 4.30 2.88 25.01
CA ARG A 119 3.28 3.74 24.37
C ARG A 119 3.07 3.41 22.90
N GLN A 120 4.12 3.08 22.16
CA GLN A 120 4.01 2.68 20.75
C GLN A 120 3.35 1.31 20.61
N TRP A 121 3.64 0.37 21.51
CA TRP A 121 2.93 -0.91 21.58
C TRP A 121 1.45 -0.74 21.86
N LEU A 122 1.10 0.13 22.82
CA LEU A 122 -0.30 0.46 23.11
C LEU A 122 -0.97 1.09 21.89
N GLY A 123 -0.31 2.03 21.20
CA GLY A 123 -0.84 2.63 19.98
C GLY A 123 -1.08 1.61 18.86
N ALA A 124 -0.14 0.68 18.65
CA ALA A 124 -0.31 -0.42 17.70
C ALA A 124 -1.50 -1.33 18.09
N GLY A 125 -1.64 -1.66 19.39
CA GLY A 125 -2.76 -2.41 19.92
C GLY A 125 -4.11 -1.71 19.74
N LEU A 126 -4.17 -0.39 19.94
CA LEU A 126 -5.39 0.39 19.71
C LEU A 126 -5.75 0.47 18.23
N ALA A 127 -4.76 0.62 17.34
CA ALA A 127 -4.98 0.58 15.89
C ALA A 127 -5.56 -0.77 15.45
N LEU A 128 -5.03 -1.87 16.01
CA LEU A 128 -5.55 -3.22 15.81
C LEU A 128 -7.01 -3.37 16.20
N VAL A 129 -7.36 -2.89 17.39
CA VAL A 129 -8.73 -2.93 17.89
C VAL A 129 -9.65 -2.09 17.01
N ALA A 130 -9.24 -0.87 16.63
CA ALA A 130 -10.03 -0.02 15.75
C ALA A 130 -10.33 -0.69 14.41
N VAL A 131 -9.33 -1.35 13.81
CA VAL A 131 -9.51 -2.09 12.57
C VAL A 131 -10.39 -3.32 12.75
N ALA A 132 -10.23 -4.09 13.84
CA ALA A 132 -11.08 -5.24 14.14
C ALA A 132 -12.55 -4.84 14.34
N LEU A 133 -12.82 -3.68 14.95
CA LEU A 133 -14.18 -3.16 15.13
C LEU A 133 -14.81 -2.66 13.82
N LEU A 134 -14.00 -2.13 12.89
CA LEU A 134 -14.47 -1.71 11.58
C LEU A 134 -14.64 -2.89 10.61
N ALA A 135 -14.00 -4.02 10.88
CA ALA A 135 -14.15 -5.22 10.09
C ALA A 135 -15.56 -5.79 10.34
N PRO A 136 -16.37 -6.01 9.30
CA PRO A 136 -17.69 -6.59 9.51
C PRO A 136 -17.56 -7.99 10.11
N ALA A 137 -18.40 -8.28 11.12
CA ALA A 137 -18.59 -9.63 11.63
C ALA A 137 -19.13 -10.49 10.49
N SER A 138 -18.29 -11.40 9.99
CA SER A 138 -18.64 -12.37 8.95
C SER A 138 -19.72 -13.34 9.44
#